data_AF-A0A4V6NY46-F1
#
_entry.id   AF-A0A4V6NY46-F1
#
_cell.length_a   1.000
_cell.length_b   1.000
_cell.length_c   1.000
_cell.angle_alpha   90.00
_cell.angle_beta   90.00
_cell.angle_gamma   90.00
#
_symmetry.space_group_name_H-M   'P 1'
#
loop_
_entity.id
_entity.type
_entity.pdbx_description
1 polymer ?
#
loop_
_entity_poly.entity_id
_entity_poly.type
_entity_poly.pdbx_seq_one_letter_code
_entity_poly.pdbx_strand_id
1 'polypeptide(L)'
;MNSTLNEERRDSFRVDMTAFVATAAVTDDAADAGSCFPELHSMALLSESGNIDSEIVALTERVKDVAIKKTLELMHKKLSIVTKLIDIHATTQNQLDSQTINISEGGCCITSEQQFSANQRLALALIFTPSYFAHFSFASIAAVENDGNKNTYHLVFEPLTEIQKQQLLKHMFKAQTSIPTP
;
A
#
# COMPACT_ATOMS: atom_id res chain seq x y z
N MET A 1 11.66 32.58 12.78
CA MET A 1 11.16 31.28 13.28
C MET A 1 10.59 30.44 12.14
N ASN A 2 11.32 30.25 11.03
CA ASN A 2 10.86 29.48 9.85
C ASN A 2 11.89 28.43 9.37
N SER A 3 13.00 28.26 10.08
CA SER A 3 14.09 27.35 9.69
C SER A 3 13.92 25.93 10.23
N THR A 4 13.31 25.76 11.41
CA THR A 4 13.16 24.46 12.09
C THR A 4 12.18 23.51 11.39
N LEU A 5 11.08 24.01 10.82
CA LEU A 5 10.12 23.18 10.07
C LEU A 5 10.70 22.60 8.76
N ASN A 6 11.71 23.25 8.18
CA ASN A 6 12.39 22.77 6.98
C ASN A 6 13.48 21.75 7.29
N GLU A 7 14.06 21.81 8.49
CA GLU A 7 15.04 20.82 8.98
C GLU A 7 14.35 19.53 9.43
N GLU A 8 13.24 19.61 10.17
CA GLU A 8 12.44 18.43 10.57
C GLU A 8 11.88 17.65 9.37
N ARG A 9 11.53 18.35 8.27
CA ARG A 9 11.09 17.72 7.02
C ARG A 9 12.20 16.93 6.30
N ARG A 10 13.48 17.28 6.54
CA ARG A 10 14.65 16.60 5.96
C ARG A 10 15.15 15.42 6.80
N ASP A 11 14.80 15.36 8.08
CA ASP A 11 15.13 14.24 8.99
C ASP A 11 14.06 13.12 9.03
N SER A 12 13.00 13.23 8.22
CA SER A 12 12.02 12.16 8.09
C SER A 12 12.63 10.94 7.40
N PHE A 13 12.50 9.77 8.04
CA PHE A 13 12.93 8.49 7.48
C PHE A 13 12.26 8.25 6.11
N ARG A 14 13.07 7.96 5.09
CA ARG A 14 12.66 7.76 3.70
C ARG A 14 13.25 6.47 3.16
N VAL A 15 12.49 5.80 2.30
CA VAL A 15 12.92 4.57 1.63
C VAL A 15 12.38 4.56 0.21
N ASP A 16 13.17 4.02 -0.72
CA ASP A 16 12.70 3.73 -2.07
C ASP A 16 12.03 2.35 -2.09
N MET A 17 10.79 2.32 -2.57
CA MET A 17 9.98 1.10 -2.62
C MET A 17 9.34 0.94 -3.99
N THR A 18 9.16 -0.30 -4.43
CA THR A 18 8.42 -0.56 -5.68
C THR A 18 6.95 -0.77 -5.36
N ALA A 19 6.08 0.00 -6.01
CA ALA A 19 4.64 -0.09 -5.80
C ALA A 19 3.85 0.09 -7.11
N PHE A 20 2.69 -0.53 -7.19
CA PHE A 20 1.64 -0.08 -8.10
C PHE A 20 1.04 1.20 -7.54
N VAL A 21 0.86 2.20 -8.39
CA VAL A 21 0.36 3.51 -8.01
C VAL A 21 -0.92 3.79 -8.79
N ALA A 22 -2.00 4.08 -8.07
CA ALA A 22 -3.23 4.59 -8.67
C ALA A 22 -3.67 5.88 -7.97
N THR A 23 -4.19 6.81 -8.77
CA THR A 23 -4.65 8.11 -8.32
C THR A 23 -6.05 8.37 -8.84
N ALA A 24 -6.91 8.96 -8.00
CA ALA A 24 -8.23 9.41 -8.39
C ALA A 24 -8.48 10.82 -7.87
N ALA A 25 -9.19 11.63 -8.64
CA ALA A 25 -9.68 12.91 -8.16
C ALA A 25 -10.73 12.66 -7.06
N VAL A 26 -10.62 13.39 -5.95
CA VAL A 26 -11.58 13.27 -4.85
C VAL A 26 -12.80 14.11 -5.17
N THR A 27 -13.99 13.49 -5.17
CA THR A 27 -15.26 14.20 -5.04
C THR A 27 -15.58 14.39 -3.56
N ASP A 28 -16.24 15.49 -3.18
CA ASP A 28 -16.45 15.89 -1.77
C ASP A 28 -17.15 14.82 -0.90
N ASP A 29 -17.79 13.81 -1.51
CA ASP A 29 -18.55 12.76 -0.82
C ASP A 29 -17.72 11.53 -0.39
N ALA A 30 -16.43 11.44 -0.74
CA ALA A 30 -15.62 10.26 -0.41
C ALA A 30 -15.22 10.24 1.08
N ALA A 31 -15.76 9.27 1.84
CA ALA A 31 -15.47 9.11 3.27
C ALA A 31 -14.05 8.57 3.55
N ASP A 32 -13.52 7.73 2.67
CA ASP A 32 -12.18 7.16 2.77
C ASP A 32 -11.54 7.01 1.37
N ALA A 33 -10.20 7.06 1.30
CA ALA A 33 -9.48 6.99 0.03
C ALA A 33 -9.55 5.61 -0.65
N GLY A 34 -9.71 4.53 0.11
CA GLY A 34 -9.85 3.17 -0.41
C GLY A 34 -11.16 2.95 -1.18
N SER A 35 -12.23 3.65 -0.80
CA SER A 35 -13.50 3.64 -1.53
C SER A 35 -13.38 4.09 -2.99
N CYS A 36 -12.38 4.89 -3.32
CA CYS A 36 -12.07 5.30 -4.70
C CYS A 36 -11.44 4.18 -5.54
N PHE A 37 -11.00 3.08 -4.91
CA PHE A 37 -10.26 1.98 -5.55
C PHE A 37 -10.75 0.59 -5.11
N PRO A 38 -12.02 0.24 -5.35
CA PRO A 38 -12.62 -1.01 -4.85
C PRO A 38 -11.87 -2.27 -5.29
N GLU A 39 -11.35 -2.28 -6.51
CA GLU A 39 -10.57 -3.41 -7.07
C GLU A 39 -9.20 -3.56 -6.38
N LEU A 40 -8.48 -2.45 -6.15
CA LEU A 40 -7.18 -2.47 -5.47
C LEU A 40 -7.32 -2.79 -3.99
N HIS A 41 -8.40 -2.33 -3.36
CA HIS A 41 -8.72 -2.68 -1.99
C HIS A 41 -8.96 -4.18 -1.85
N SER A 42 -9.67 -4.78 -2.80
CA SER A 42 -9.86 -6.25 -2.84
C SER A 42 -8.52 -6.96 -2.98
N MET A 43 -7.67 -6.55 -3.93
CA MET A 43 -6.34 -7.15 -4.14
C MET A 43 -5.44 -7.08 -2.89
N ALA A 44 -5.50 -5.98 -2.15
CA ALA A 44 -4.77 -5.81 -0.90
C ALA A 44 -5.20 -6.81 0.18
N LEU A 45 -6.52 -6.95 0.39
CA LEU A 45 -7.10 -7.88 1.35
C LEU A 45 -6.75 -9.34 1.01
N LEU A 46 -6.67 -9.67 -0.28
CA LEU A 46 -6.30 -11.00 -0.75
C LEU A 46 -4.84 -11.34 -0.39
N SER A 47 -3.91 -10.38 -0.51
CA SER A 47 -2.53 -10.57 -0.05
C SER A 47 -2.42 -10.71 1.47
N GLU A 48 -3.15 -9.88 2.21
CA GLU A 48 -3.21 -9.99 3.66
C GLU A 48 -3.74 -11.36 4.10
N SER A 49 -4.77 -11.87 3.41
CA SER A 49 -5.29 -13.23 3.61
C SER A 49 -4.21 -14.29 3.37
N GLY A 50 -3.38 -14.17 2.33
CA GLY A 50 -2.30 -15.14 2.04
C GLY A 50 -1.22 -15.21 3.13
N ASN A 51 -0.89 -14.06 3.75
CA ASN A 51 0.03 -14.03 4.89
C ASN A 51 -0.56 -14.74 6.11
N ILE A 52 -1.85 -14.50 6.39
CA ILE A 52 -2.59 -15.16 7.47
C ILE A 52 -2.68 -16.67 7.20
N ASP A 53 -2.97 -17.09 5.97
CA ASP A 53 -3.03 -18.50 5.58
C ASP A 53 -1.71 -19.24 5.87
N SER A 54 -0.57 -18.59 5.60
CA SER A 54 0.76 -19.16 5.88
C SER A 54 0.98 -19.36 7.39
N GLU A 55 0.54 -18.41 8.21
CA GLU A 55 0.61 -18.52 9.67
C GLU A 55 -0.34 -19.60 10.22
N ILE A 56 -1.56 -19.69 9.67
CA ILE A 56 -2.54 -20.73 10.02
C ILE A 56 -1.98 -22.13 9.74
N VAL A 57 -1.32 -22.34 8.59
CA VAL A 57 -0.69 -23.61 8.25
C VAL A 57 0.39 -23.96 9.28
N ALA A 58 1.30 -23.02 9.58
CA ALA A 58 2.39 -23.22 10.53
C ALA A 58 1.89 -23.55 11.96
N LEU A 59 0.78 -22.94 12.38
CA LEU A 59 0.16 -23.23 13.68
C LEU A 59 -0.57 -24.58 13.67
N THR A 60 -1.25 -24.92 12.58
CA THR A 60 -2.00 -26.18 12.44
C THR A 60 -1.06 -27.40 12.48
N GLU A 61 0.16 -27.28 11.97
CA GLU A 61 1.18 -28.33 12.07
C GLU A 61 1.59 -28.67 13.51
N ARG A 62 1.46 -27.72 14.44
CA ARG A 62 1.82 -27.90 15.85
C ARG A 62 0.70 -28.57 16.67
N VAL A 63 -0.48 -28.76 16.09
CA VAL A 63 -1.63 -29.40 16.75
C VAL A 63 -1.42 -30.92 16.79
N LYS A 64 -1.43 -31.49 18.00
CA LYS A 64 -1.22 -32.93 18.22
C LYS A 64 -2.49 -33.77 18.05
N ASP A 65 -3.65 -33.19 18.30
CA ASP A 65 -4.93 -33.88 18.15
C ASP A 65 -5.32 -33.97 16.66
N VAL A 66 -5.50 -35.21 16.18
CA VAL A 66 -5.76 -35.51 14.76
C VAL A 66 -7.11 -34.95 14.29
N ALA A 67 -8.14 -34.99 15.13
CA ALA A 67 -9.48 -34.53 14.76
C ALA A 67 -9.52 -33.00 14.68
N ILE A 68 -8.87 -32.31 15.63
CA ILE A 68 -8.74 -30.85 15.61
C ILE A 68 -7.89 -30.41 14.41
N LYS A 69 -6.73 -31.05 14.19
CA LYS A 69 -5.88 -30.78 13.04
C LYS A 69 -6.67 -30.93 11.73
N LYS A 70 -7.43 -32.01 11.58
CA LYS A 70 -8.22 -32.23 10.36
C LYS A 70 -9.32 -31.19 10.16
N THR A 71 -9.95 -30.75 11.24
CA THR A 71 -10.97 -29.69 11.20
C THR A 71 -10.37 -28.36 10.77
N LEU A 72 -9.20 -27.99 11.31
CA LEU A 72 -8.47 -26.78 10.93
C LEU A 72 -8.02 -26.80 9.47
N GLU A 73 -7.49 -27.94 8.99
CA GLU A 73 -7.15 -28.13 7.57
C GLU A 73 -8.36 -27.91 6.64
N LEU A 74 -9.54 -28.43 7.02
CA LEU A 74 -10.77 -28.27 6.24
C LEU A 74 -11.28 -26.82 6.28
N MET A 75 -11.18 -26.14 7.42
CA MET A 75 -11.53 -24.72 7.53
C MET A 75 -10.61 -23.85 6.69
N HIS A 76 -9.29 -24.05 6.75
CA HIS A 76 -8.33 -23.37 5.90
C HIS A 76 -8.63 -23.62 4.41
N LYS A 77 -8.90 -24.86 4.02
CA LYS A 77 -9.27 -25.19 2.63
C LYS A 77 -10.55 -24.46 2.18
N LYS A 78 -11.56 -24.35 3.06
CA LYS A 78 -12.79 -23.61 2.76
C LYS A 78 -12.52 -22.12 2.59
N LEU A 79 -11.73 -21.51 3.48
CA LEU A 79 -11.34 -20.09 3.39
C LEU A 79 -10.57 -19.82 2.09
N SER A 80 -9.57 -20.64 1.78
CA SER A 80 -8.80 -20.52 0.53
C SER A 80 -9.66 -20.58 -0.73
N ILE A 81 -10.72 -21.40 -0.74
CA ILE A 81 -11.68 -21.44 -1.87
C ILE A 81 -12.48 -20.13 -1.96
N VAL A 82 -12.93 -19.57 -0.84
CA VAL A 82 -13.66 -18.29 -0.82
C VAL A 82 -12.76 -17.15 -1.30
N THR A 83 -11.52 -17.09 -0.82
CA THR A 83 -10.50 -16.12 -1.27
C THR A 83 -10.30 -16.18 -2.78
N LYS A 84 -10.13 -17.39 -3.35
CA LYS A 84 -10.00 -17.59 -4.81
C LYS A 84 -11.23 -17.16 -5.61
N LEU A 85 -12.43 -17.33 -5.06
CA LEU A 85 -13.66 -16.85 -5.73
C LEU A 85 -13.70 -15.32 -5.78
N ILE A 86 -13.18 -14.64 -4.76
CA ILE A 86 -13.05 -13.18 -4.73
C ILE A 86 -11.96 -12.73 -5.72
N ASP A 87 -10.81 -13.43 -5.76
CA ASP A 87 -9.72 -13.18 -6.72
C ASP A 87 -10.21 -13.23 -8.18
N ILE A 88 -10.96 -14.29 -8.55
CA ILE A 88 -11.47 -14.48 -9.92
C ILE A 88 -12.36 -13.31 -10.35
N HIS A 89 -13.11 -12.71 -9.42
CA HIS A 89 -13.92 -11.53 -9.72
C HIS A 89 -13.08 -10.25 -9.85
N ALA A 90 -11.98 -10.11 -9.11
CA ALA A 90 -11.15 -8.90 -9.09
C ALA A 90 -10.11 -8.84 -10.23
N THR A 91 -9.63 -9.98 -10.74
CA THR A 91 -8.44 -10.05 -11.61
C THR A 91 -8.66 -9.55 -13.06
N THR A 92 -9.90 -9.20 -13.45
CA THR A 92 -10.24 -8.99 -14.87
C THR A 92 -9.98 -7.57 -15.39
N GLN A 93 -9.53 -6.60 -14.57
CA GLN A 93 -9.64 -5.18 -14.96
C GLN A 93 -8.39 -4.27 -14.87
N ASN A 94 -7.30 -4.62 -14.18
CA ASN A 94 -6.22 -3.64 -13.95
C ASN A 94 -4.88 -4.00 -14.59
N GLN A 95 -4.56 -3.33 -15.70
CA GLN A 95 -3.19 -3.16 -16.20
C GLN A 95 -2.56 -1.96 -15.50
N LEU A 96 -2.04 -2.17 -14.28
CA LEU A 96 -1.23 -1.17 -13.59
C LEU A 96 0.23 -1.58 -13.67
N ASP A 97 1.08 -0.70 -14.19
CA ASP A 97 2.53 -0.88 -14.16
C ASP A 97 3.08 -0.43 -12.80
N SER A 98 4.06 -1.17 -12.27
CA SER A 98 4.75 -0.81 -11.03
C SER A 98 5.82 0.24 -11.29
N GLN A 99 6.06 1.08 -10.29
CA GLN A 99 7.12 2.09 -10.30
C GLN A 99 7.84 2.16 -8.95
N THR A 100 9.10 2.60 -8.97
CA THR A 100 9.83 2.91 -7.74
C THR A 100 9.40 4.29 -7.24
N ILE A 101 8.99 4.36 -5.98
CA ILE A 101 8.55 5.58 -5.31
C ILE A 101 9.46 5.84 -4.11
N ASN A 102 9.78 7.12 -3.87
CA ASN A 102 10.43 7.55 -2.63
C ASN A 102 9.33 7.90 -1.63
N ILE A 103 9.26 7.21 -0.49
CA ILE A 103 8.19 7.39 0.50
C ILE A 103 8.73 7.71 1.89
N SER A 104 8.01 8.54 2.63
CA SER A 104 8.16 8.81 4.06
C SER A 104 6.83 8.61 4.79
N GLU A 105 6.83 8.79 6.11
CA GLU A 105 5.59 8.77 6.90
C GLU A 105 4.60 9.89 6.54
N GLY A 106 5.07 10.96 5.89
CA GLY A 106 4.27 12.16 5.61
C GLY A 106 3.96 12.38 4.14
N GLY A 107 4.48 11.56 3.23
CA GLY A 107 4.28 11.75 1.81
C GLY A 107 5.10 10.82 0.94
N CYS A 108 4.95 10.95 -0.38
CA CYS A 108 5.73 10.20 -1.34
C CYS A 108 5.97 10.99 -2.63
N CYS A 109 6.91 10.51 -3.43
CA CYS A 109 7.16 10.99 -4.78
C CYS A 109 6.73 9.92 -5.77
N ILE A 110 5.87 10.28 -6.72
CA ILE A 110 5.41 9.36 -7.79
C ILE A 110 5.65 10.00 -9.15
N THR A 111 5.77 9.17 -10.17
CA THR A 111 5.73 9.61 -11.57
C THR A 111 4.37 9.33 -12.18
N SER A 112 3.85 10.27 -12.96
CA SER A 112 2.59 10.11 -13.69
C SER A 112 2.59 10.88 -15.00
N GLU A 113 1.92 10.32 -16.01
CA GLU A 113 1.60 11.02 -17.26
C GLU A 113 0.37 11.92 -17.10
N GLN A 114 -0.47 11.65 -16.10
CA GLN A 114 -1.60 12.51 -15.76
C GLN A 114 -1.10 13.84 -15.20
N GLN A 115 -1.76 14.93 -15.61
CA GLN A 115 -1.44 16.27 -15.13
C GLN A 115 -2.26 16.62 -13.90
N PHE A 116 -1.57 16.90 -12.81
CA PHE A 116 -2.17 17.41 -11.58
C PHE A 116 -1.76 18.86 -11.30
N SER A 117 -2.66 19.61 -10.68
CA SER A 117 -2.39 20.98 -10.24
C SER A 117 -1.78 20.99 -8.84
N ALA A 118 -0.97 22.01 -8.55
CA ALA A 118 -0.48 22.23 -7.19
C ALA A 118 -1.65 22.40 -6.21
N ASN A 119 -1.51 21.84 -5.01
CA ASN A 119 -2.53 21.74 -3.96
C ASN A 119 -3.79 20.94 -4.35
N GLN A 120 -3.80 20.24 -5.49
CA GLN A 120 -4.90 19.36 -5.83
C GLN A 120 -4.92 18.18 -4.85
N ARG A 121 -6.10 17.95 -4.26
CA ARG A 121 -6.37 16.80 -3.40
C ARG A 121 -6.70 15.57 -4.26
N LEU A 122 -6.08 14.45 -3.94
CA LEU A 122 -6.21 13.18 -4.65
C LEU A 122 -6.42 12.04 -3.65
N ALA A 123 -7.17 11.03 -4.06
CA ALA A 123 -7.10 9.73 -3.45
C ALA A 123 -5.90 8.99 -4.06
N LEU A 124 -5.12 8.33 -3.20
CA LEU A 124 -3.91 7.61 -3.58
C LEU A 124 -4.01 6.17 -3.08
N ALA A 125 -3.73 5.23 -3.96
CA ALA A 125 -3.52 3.82 -3.64
C ALA A 125 -2.08 3.44 -4.01
N LEU A 126 -1.33 2.98 -3.01
CA LEU A 126 0.00 2.42 -3.17
C LEU A 126 -0.03 0.94 -2.80
N ILE A 127 0.23 0.06 -3.76
CA ILE A 127 0.32 -1.38 -3.50
C ILE A 127 1.77 -1.83 -3.64
N PHE A 128 2.45 -2.02 -2.51
CA PHE A 128 3.88 -2.29 -2.44
C PHE A 128 4.19 -3.74 -2.78
N THR A 129 5.12 -3.95 -3.71
CA THR A 129 5.59 -5.29 -4.10
C THR A 129 6.89 -5.65 -3.38
N PRO A 130 7.14 -6.94 -3.05
CA PRO A 130 6.34 -8.12 -3.40
C PRO A 130 5.25 -8.47 -2.36
N SER A 131 5.14 -7.74 -1.24
CA SER A 131 4.20 -8.14 -0.17
C SER A 131 2.74 -7.79 -0.46
N TYR A 132 2.48 -7.01 -1.50
CA TYR A 132 1.19 -6.37 -1.81
C TYR A 132 0.56 -5.68 -0.60
N PHE A 133 1.40 -5.10 0.27
CA PHE A 133 0.90 -4.25 1.33
C PHE A 133 0.25 -3.03 0.67
N ALA A 134 -0.94 -2.65 1.10
CA ALA A 134 -1.65 -1.53 0.52
C ALA A 134 -1.73 -0.35 1.48
N HIS A 135 -1.42 0.82 0.95
CA HIS A 135 -1.61 2.08 1.63
C HIS A 135 -2.59 2.93 0.82
N PHE A 136 -3.76 3.17 1.41
CA PHE A 136 -4.76 4.08 0.88
C PHE A 136 -4.77 5.36 1.72
N SER A 137 -4.59 6.50 1.07
CA SER A 137 -4.61 7.79 1.74
C SER A 137 -5.11 8.89 0.82
N PHE A 138 -5.62 9.96 1.42
CA PHE A 138 -5.75 11.22 0.70
C PHE A 138 -4.42 11.93 0.74
N ALA A 139 -4.10 12.63 -0.35
CA ALA A 139 -2.86 13.37 -0.47
C ALA A 139 -3.06 14.65 -1.29
N SER A 140 -2.21 15.64 -1.06
CA SER A 140 -2.18 16.88 -1.84
C SER A 140 -0.86 17.03 -2.59
N ILE A 141 -0.91 17.54 -3.81
CA ILE A 141 0.29 17.85 -4.59
C ILE A 141 1.02 19.05 -3.97
N ALA A 142 2.19 18.82 -3.40
CA ALA A 142 3.02 19.87 -2.81
C ALA A 142 3.98 20.52 -3.83
N ALA A 143 4.53 19.73 -4.76
CA ALA A 143 5.40 20.21 -5.81
C ALA A 143 5.33 19.33 -7.06
N VAL A 144 5.67 19.92 -8.20
CA VAL A 144 5.77 19.23 -9.49
C VAL A 144 7.16 19.50 -10.05
N GLU A 145 7.89 18.43 -10.36
CA GLU A 145 9.16 18.47 -11.07
C GLU A 145 8.95 17.85 -12.45
N ASN A 146 9.47 18.49 -13.49
CA ASN A 146 9.35 18.02 -14.85
C ASN A 146 10.76 17.79 -15.40
N ASP A 147 11.09 16.53 -15.68
CA ASP A 147 12.38 16.11 -16.23
C ASP A 147 12.31 15.87 -17.76
N GLY A 148 11.41 16.58 -18.45
CA GLY A 148 11.24 16.56 -19.90
C GLY A 148 10.43 15.39 -20.47
N ASN A 149 10.39 14.23 -19.81
CA ASN A 149 9.66 13.04 -20.30
C ASN A 149 8.54 12.54 -19.38
N LYS A 150 8.65 12.80 -18.07
CA LYS A 150 7.63 12.46 -17.06
C LYS A 150 7.55 13.57 -16.01
N ASN A 151 6.35 13.76 -15.45
CA ASN A 151 6.17 14.62 -14.30
C ASN A 151 6.35 13.80 -13.02
N THR A 152 7.22 14.28 -12.15
CA THR A 152 7.38 13.78 -10.78
C THR A 152 6.56 14.66 -9.86
N TYR A 153 5.66 14.04 -9.12
CA TYR A 153 4.76 14.70 -8.19
C TYR A 153 5.21 14.39 -6.76
N HIS A 154 5.44 15.45 -5.98
CA HIS A 154 5.67 15.35 -4.55
C HIS A 154 4.33 15.47 -3.83
N LEU A 155 3.88 14.39 -3.21
CA LEU A 155 2.61 14.31 -2.49
C LEU A 155 2.84 14.38 -0.99
N VAL A 156 1.98 15.12 -0.30
CA VAL A 156 1.89 15.13 1.16
C VAL A 156 0.61 14.44 1.56
N PHE A 157 0.71 13.41 2.41
CA PHE A 157 -0.45 12.69 2.93
C PHE A 157 -1.26 13.61 3.83
N GLU A 158 -2.57 13.48 3.78
CA GLU A 158 -3.43 13.93 4.86
C GLU A 158 -3.12 13.15 6.15
N PRO A 159 -3.51 13.68 7.32
CA PRO A 159 -3.22 13.05 8.60
C PRO A 159 -3.61 11.58 8.61
N LEU A 160 -2.59 10.71 8.68
CA LEU A 160 -2.78 9.28 8.83
C LEU A 160 -3.21 8.98 10.26
N THR A 161 -4.06 7.97 10.44
CA THR A 161 -4.30 7.43 11.79
C THR A 161 -3.01 6.81 12.33
N GLU A 162 -2.87 6.75 13.65
CA GLU A 162 -1.72 6.11 14.30
C GLU A 162 -1.50 4.67 13.84
N ILE A 163 -2.58 3.93 13.59
CA ILE A 163 -2.53 2.56 13.08
C ILE A 163 -1.93 2.54 11.67
N GLN A 164 -2.43 3.38 10.75
CA GLN A 164 -1.90 3.47 9.39
C GLN A 164 -0.43 3.89 9.39
N LYS A 165 -0.06 4.86 10.23
CA LYS A 165 1.31 5.34 10.38
C LYS A 165 2.24 4.21 10.84
N GLN A 166 1.86 3.47 11.87
CA GLN A 166 2.64 2.34 12.39
C GLN A 166 2.78 1.21 11.36
N GLN A 167 1.71 0.89 10.63
CA GLN A 167 1.73 -0.13 9.58
C GLN A 167 2.67 0.27 8.44
N LEU A 168 2.59 1.53 7.97
CA LEU A 168 3.45 2.06 6.92
C LEU A 168 4.93 2.04 7.36
N LEU A 169 5.23 2.56 8.55
CA LEU A 169 6.60 2.55 9.10
C LEU A 169 7.16 1.13 9.21
N LYS A 170 6.40 0.19 9.77
CA LYS A 170 6.80 -1.21 9.87
C LYS A 170 7.13 -1.79 8.50
N HIS A 171 6.35 -1.44 7.48
CA HIS A 171 6.58 -1.91 6.12
C HIS A 171 7.83 -1.28 5.49
N MET A 172 8.02 0.03 5.66
CA MET A 172 9.22 0.75 5.20
C MET A 172 10.52 0.20 5.83
N PHE A 173 10.51 -0.06 7.15
CA PHE A 173 11.66 -0.64 7.84
C PHE A 173 12.02 -2.02 7.30
N LYS A 174 11.01 -2.88 7.06
CA LYS A 174 11.24 -4.19 6.46
C LYS A 174 11.92 -4.06 5.10
N ALA A 175 11.41 -3.19 4.24
CA ALA A 175 11.95 -2.95 2.89
C ALA A 175 13.44 -2.55 2.92
N GLN A 176 13.83 -1.62 3.81
CA GLN A 176 15.21 -1.18 3.98
C GLN A 176 16.15 -2.32 4.43
N THR A 177 15.71 -3.16 5.36
CA THR A 177 16.53 -4.27 5.89
C THR A 177 16.64 -5.48 4.95
N SER A 178 15.74 -5.59 3.97
CA SER A 178 15.74 -6.67 2.97
C SER A 178 16.56 -6.37 1.71
N ILE A 179 17.18 -5.19 1.61
CA ILE A 179 18.14 -4.87 0.54
C ILE A 179 19.43 -5.66 0.86
N PRO A 180 19.88 -6.59 -0.02
CA PRO A 180 21.16 -7.25 0.18
C PRO A 180 22.26 -6.19 0.20
N THR A 181 23.04 -6.13 1.28
CA THR A 181 24.33 -5.42 1.24
C THR A 181 25.20 -6.01 0.13
N PRO A 182 25.87 -5.17 -0.68
CA PRO A 182 26.74 -5.64 -1.76
C PRO A 182 27.91 -6.50 -1.27
#